data_AF-A0A931R070-F1
#
_entry.id   AF-A0A931R070-F1
#
_cell.length_a   1.000
_cell.length_b   1.000
_cell.length_c   1.000
_cell.angle_alpha   90.00
_cell.angle_beta   90.00
_cell.angle_gamma   90.00
#
_symmetry.space_group_name_H-M   'P 1'
#
loop_
_entity.id
_entity.type
_entity.pdbx_description
1 polymer ?
#
loop_
_entity_poly.entity_id
_entity_poly.type
_entity_poly.pdbx_seq_one_letter_code
_entity_poly.pdbx_strand_id
1 'polypeptide(L)'
;MKKVCAILLLLCPAAALTSGQQQPVYKAKKEKLPAAVAPQPIAFSHKKHASAEMGCLDCHVDALEDGRAGLPSVEECMACHQSIKTDSPEIMKLAAIRRRNEKVNWVAVYRVPDFVFFSHANHLQAGEECVTCHGPVAQREVLAKEISTNMTACMNCHAARKVSNECYLCHQLGH
;
A
#
# COMPACT_ATOMS: atom_id res chain seq x y z
N MET A 1 49.12 48.60 -27.44
CA MET A 1 47.82 48.75 -26.76
C MET A 1 46.91 47.61 -27.18
N LYS A 2 46.83 46.52 -26.40
CA LYS A 2 45.91 45.40 -26.64
C LYS A 2 45.02 45.26 -25.41
N LYS A 3 43.73 45.51 -25.58
CA LYS A 3 42.72 45.53 -24.51
C LYS A 3 42.45 44.08 -24.07
N VAL A 4 42.62 43.81 -22.78
CA VAL A 4 42.21 42.57 -22.12
C VAL A 4 40.70 42.61 -21.97
N CYS A 5 39.98 41.65 -22.57
CA CYS A 5 38.55 41.49 -22.42
C CYS A 5 38.31 40.51 -21.27
N ALA A 6 37.85 41.01 -20.12
CA ALA A 6 37.50 40.19 -18.97
C ALA A 6 36.20 39.43 -19.27
N ILE A 7 36.30 38.11 -19.38
CA ILE A 7 35.16 37.21 -19.50
C ILE A 7 34.50 37.12 -18.12
N LEU A 8 33.36 37.79 -17.98
CA LEU A 8 32.51 37.73 -16.79
C LEU A 8 31.82 36.36 -16.77
N LEU A 9 32.26 35.47 -15.87
CA LEU A 9 31.59 34.21 -15.55
C LEU A 9 30.21 34.52 -14.93
N LEU A 10 29.17 34.54 -15.76
CA LEU A 10 27.78 34.52 -15.32
C LEU A 10 27.48 33.13 -14.73
N LEU A 11 27.58 33.03 -13.40
CA LEU A 11 27.01 31.93 -12.62
C LEU A 11 25.49 31.94 -12.82
N CYS A 12 25.00 31.04 -13.68
CA CYS A 12 23.58 30.72 -13.76
C CYS A 12 23.21 29.97 -12.46
N PRO A 13 22.34 30.51 -11.58
CA PRO A 13 21.93 29.78 -10.40
C PRO A 13 21.16 28.54 -10.87
N ALA A 14 21.67 27.36 -10.49
CA ALA A 14 20.98 26.11 -10.68
C ALA A 14 19.63 26.20 -9.95
N ALA A 15 18.55 26.38 -10.71
CA ALA A 15 17.20 26.19 -10.21
C ALA A 15 17.10 24.71 -9.82
N ALA A 16 17.14 24.44 -8.52
CA ALA A 16 16.85 23.13 -7.97
C ALA A 16 15.43 22.74 -8.41
N LEU A 17 15.33 21.78 -9.32
CA LEU A 17 14.10 21.08 -9.62
C LEU A 17 13.72 20.31 -8.35
N THR A 18 12.97 20.94 -7.46
CA THR A 18 12.30 20.23 -6.39
C THR A 18 11.24 19.35 -7.03
N SER A 19 11.46 18.04 -6.96
CA SER A 19 10.47 17.02 -7.30
C SER A 19 9.13 17.40 -6.69
N GLY A 20 8.12 17.60 -7.53
CA GLY A 20 6.84 18.18 -7.17
C GLY A 20 6.13 17.39 -6.07
N GLN A 21 6.26 17.84 -4.83
CA GLN A 21 5.28 17.54 -3.79
C GLN A 21 4.42 18.79 -3.61
N GLN A 22 3.31 18.82 -4.33
CA GLN A 22 2.27 19.85 -4.15
C GLN A 22 1.85 19.86 -2.68
N GLN A 23 1.70 21.06 -2.10
CA GLN A 23 1.22 21.21 -0.73
C GLN A 23 -0.21 20.64 -0.58
N PRO A 24 -0.55 20.03 0.56
CA PRO A 24 -1.88 19.45 0.76
C PRO A 24 -2.95 20.54 0.72
N VAL A 25 -3.98 20.32 -0.09
CA VAL A 25 -5.12 21.24 -0.27
C VAL A 25 -6.08 21.16 0.92
N TYR A 26 -6.28 19.94 1.44
CA TYR A 26 -7.19 19.64 2.54
C TYR A 26 -6.41 19.39 3.84
N LYS A 27 -6.90 19.97 4.94
CA LYS A 27 -6.27 19.86 6.26
C LYS A 27 -6.69 18.56 6.96
N ALA A 28 -5.72 17.70 7.26
CA ALA A 28 -5.97 16.44 7.94
C ALA A 28 -6.10 16.63 9.45
N LYS A 29 -6.96 15.84 10.09
CA LYS A 29 -6.85 15.60 11.54
C LYS A 29 -5.56 14.83 11.79
N LYS A 30 -4.85 15.17 12.87
CA LYS A 30 -3.64 14.44 13.27
C LYS A 30 -3.99 12.98 13.56
N GLU A 31 -3.37 12.07 12.82
CA GLU A 31 -3.41 10.63 13.02
C GLU A 31 -2.05 10.16 13.53
N LYS A 32 -2.03 9.26 14.52
CA LYS A 32 -0.78 8.69 15.04
C LYS A 32 -0.42 7.47 14.20
N LEU A 33 0.63 7.60 13.38
CA LEU A 33 1.16 6.54 12.54
C LEU A 33 2.65 6.29 12.89
N PRO A 34 3.14 5.04 12.75
CA PRO A 34 2.37 3.85 12.40
C PRO A 34 1.41 3.41 13.52
N ALA A 35 0.20 2.98 13.15
CA ALA A 35 -0.78 2.44 14.10
C ALA A 35 -0.63 0.91 14.18
N ALA A 36 -0.39 0.43 15.39
CA ALA A 36 -0.30 -1.00 15.67
C ALA A 36 -1.65 -1.68 15.44
N VAL A 37 -1.61 -2.93 14.98
CA VAL A 37 -2.79 -3.78 14.76
C VAL A 37 -2.82 -4.87 15.82
N ALA A 38 -4.02 -5.43 16.04
CA ALA A 38 -4.15 -6.57 16.93
C ALA A 38 -3.30 -7.76 16.42
N PRO A 39 -2.90 -8.68 17.32
CA PRO A 39 -2.13 -9.86 16.92
C PRO A 39 -2.80 -10.63 15.78
N GLN A 40 -2.00 -11.00 14.78
CA GLN A 40 -2.44 -11.81 13.66
C GLN A 40 -2.54 -13.29 14.08
N PRO A 41 -3.46 -14.08 13.49
CA PRO A 41 -3.59 -15.51 13.79
C PRO A 41 -2.33 -16.31 13.40
N ILE A 42 -1.61 -15.84 12.38
CA ILE A 42 -0.34 -16.38 11.91
C ILE A 42 0.64 -15.20 11.80
N ALA A 43 1.87 -15.37 12.28
CA ALA A 43 2.94 -14.37 12.15
C ALA A 43 3.53 -14.36 10.73
N PHE A 44 2.74 -13.89 9.77
CA PHE A 44 3.13 -13.78 8.36
C PHE A 44 4.11 -12.62 8.14
N SER A 45 5.20 -12.90 7.42
CA SER A 45 6.25 -11.93 7.10
C SER A 45 6.27 -11.63 5.60
N HIS A 46 5.88 -10.42 5.22
CA HIS A 46 6.00 -9.96 3.82
C HIS A 46 7.46 -9.90 3.39
N LYS A 47 8.36 -9.49 4.29
CA LYS A 47 9.81 -9.47 4.05
C LYS A 47 10.37 -10.81 3.58
N LYS A 48 9.98 -11.91 4.22
CA LYS A 48 10.46 -13.25 3.84
C LYS A 48 9.96 -13.67 2.47
N HIS A 49 8.68 -13.40 2.17
CA HIS A 49 8.08 -13.76 0.88
C HIS A 49 8.62 -12.87 -0.26
N ALA A 50 8.77 -11.57 -0.05
CA ALA A 50 9.41 -10.68 -1.01
C ALA A 50 10.88 -11.04 -1.26
N SER A 51 11.60 -11.51 -0.23
CA SER A 51 12.99 -11.99 -0.38
C SER A 51 13.09 -13.32 -1.13
N ALA A 52 11.96 -14.03 -1.30
CA ALA A 52 11.83 -15.20 -2.15
C ALA A 52 11.33 -14.83 -3.56
N GLU A 53 11.52 -13.57 -3.96
CA GLU A 53 11.17 -13.01 -5.28
C GLU A 53 9.67 -13.03 -5.60
N MET A 54 8.81 -13.15 -4.57
CA MET A 54 7.36 -13.04 -4.75
C MET A 54 6.93 -11.57 -4.84
N GLY A 55 6.15 -11.26 -5.87
CA GLY A 55 5.50 -9.97 -6.08
C GLY A 55 4.22 -9.80 -5.27
N CYS A 56 3.72 -8.56 -5.23
CA CYS A 56 2.50 -8.24 -4.48
C CYS A 56 1.27 -8.98 -5.02
N LEU A 57 1.18 -9.11 -6.34
CA LEU A 57 0.04 -9.68 -7.04
C LEU A 57 0.06 -11.22 -7.11
N ASP A 58 1.13 -11.87 -6.64
CA ASP A 58 1.18 -13.33 -6.56
C ASP A 58 0.21 -13.89 -5.50
N CYS A 59 -0.10 -13.07 -4.49
CA CYS A 59 -1.05 -13.41 -3.42
C CYS A 59 -2.29 -12.52 -3.39
N HIS A 60 -2.18 -11.28 -3.89
CA HIS A 60 -3.28 -10.30 -3.91
C HIS A 60 -3.86 -10.16 -5.33
N VAL A 61 -4.27 -11.29 -5.90
CA VAL A 61 -4.65 -11.42 -7.31
C VAL A 61 -5.86 -10.57 -7.68
N ASP A 62 -6.82 -10.43 -6.77
CA ASP A 62 -8.06 -9.68 -7.01
C ASP A 62 -7.82 -8.16 -7.13
N ALA A 63 -6.65 -7.67 -6.71
CA ALA A 63 -6.34 -6.24 -6.76
C ALA A 63 -6.41 -5.64 -8.16
N LEU A 64 -6.18 -6.46 -9.19
CA LEU A 64 -6.23 -6.03 -10.59
C LEU A 64 -7.65 -5.87 -11.14
N GLU A 65 -8.63 -6.55 -10.55
CA GLU A 65 -9.96 -6.70 -11.14
C GLU A 65 -11.09 -6.19 -10.24
N ASP A 66 -10.88 -6.14 -8.93
CA ASP A 66 -11.95 -5.85 -7.96
C ASP A 66 -11.71 -4.59 -7.09
N GLY A 67 -12.78 -4.19 -6.41
CA GLY A 67 -12.83 -3.36 -5.23
C GLY A 67 -11.72 -3.65 -4.21
N ARG A 68 -11.45 -4.94 -3.99
CA ARG A 68 -10.62 -5.45 -2.91
C ARG A 68 -9.41 -6.19 -3.48
N ALA A 69 -8.26 -6.06 -2.82
CA ALA A 69 -7.05 -6.81 -3.20
C ALA A 69 -7.13 -8.32 -2.94
N GLY A 70 -8.17 -8.79 -2.24
CA GLY A 70 -8.26 -10.17 -1.79
C GLY A 70 -7.21 -10.53 -0.73
N LEU A 71 -7.38 -11.71 -0.14
CA LEU A 71 -6.36 -12.37 0.68
C LEU A 71 -6.25 -13.81 0.19
N PRO A 72 -5.04 -14.39 0.14
CA PRO A 72 -4.87 -15.75 -0.33
C PRO A 72 -5.59 -16.73 0.58
N SER A 73 -6.14 -17.76 -0.04
CA SER A 73 -6.66 -18.95 0.58
C SER A 73 -5.55 -19.75 1.27
N VAL A 74 -5.97 -20.65 2.17
CA VAL A 74 -5.05 -21.57 2.84
C VAL A 74 -4.37 -22.52 1.85
N GLU A 75 -5.05 -22.90 0.77
CA GLU A 75 -4.50 -23.79 -0.26
C GLU A 75 -3.37 -23.10 -1.05
N GLU A 76 -3.52 -21.81 -1.40
CA GLU A 76 -2.45 -21.05 -2.05
C GLU A 76 -1.20 -20.95 -1.17
N CYS A 77 -1.37 -20.76 0.15
CA CYS A 77 -0.24 -20.84 1.07
C CYS A 77 0.41 -22.24 1.08
N MET A 78 -0.41 -23.29 1.05
CA MET A 78 0.04 -24.68 1.17
C MET A 78 0.59 -25.26 -0.12
N ALA A 79 0.41 -24.59 -1.27
CA ALA A 79 1.05 -24.95 -2.54
C ALA A 79 2.58 -25.07 -2.40
N CYS A 80 3.19 -24.18 -1.60
CA CYS A 80 4.61 -24.21 -1.27
C CYS A 80 4.88 -24.77 0.14
N HIS A 81 4.07 -24.40 1.13
CA HIS A 81 4.32 -24.76 2.53
C HIS A 81 4.03 -26.20 2.92
N GLN A 82 3.59 -27.03 1.97
CA GLN A 82 3.63 -28.49 2.12
C GLN A 82 5.06 -29.06 2.13
N SER A 83 6.06 -28.30 1.67
CA SER A 83 7.48 -28.72 1.66
C SER A 83 8.44 -27.68 2.22
N ILE A 84 8.02 -26.42 2.33
CA ILE A 84 8.86 -25.32 2.84
C ILE A 84 8.50 -25.01 4.28
N LYS A 85 9.50 -25.07 5.18
CA LYS A 85 9.38 -24.69 6.61
C LYS A 85 8.24 -25.42 7.33
N THR A 86 8.01 -26.68 6.96
CA THR A 86 6.93 -27.54 7.50
C THR A 86 7.03 -27.75 9.02
N ASP A 87 8.24 -27.61 9.56
CA ASP A 87 8.58 -27.71 10.98
C ASP A 87 8.40 -26.40 11.75
N SER A 88 8.14 -25.29 11.06
CA SER A 88 7.98 -23.99 11.72
C SER A 88 6.62 -23.88 12.43
N PRO A 89 6.55 -23.23 13.62
CA PRO A 89 5.30 -23.10 14.37
C PRO A 89 4.16 -22.45 13.56
N GLU A 90 4.48 -21.45 12.74
CA GLU A 90 3.47 -20.73 11.94
C GLU A 90 2.91 -21.58 10.80
N ILE A 91 3.74 -22.42 10.17
CA ILE A 91 3.26 -23.35 9.13
C ILE A 91 2.53 -24.54 9.75
N MET A 92 2.89 -24.99 10.95
CA MET A 92 2.09 -25.96 11.69
C MET A 92 0.68 -25.43 12.01
N LYS A 93 0.56 -24.15 12.40
CA LYS A 93 -0.75 -23.48 12.57
C LYS A 93 -1.53 -23.45 11.26
N LEU A 94 -0.90 -23.04 10.16
CA LEU A 94 -1.51 -23.02 8.82
C LEU A 94 -2.00 -24.42 8.41
N ALA A 95 -1.17 -25.44 8.57
CA ALA A 95 -1.53 -26.83 8.27
C ALA A 95 -2.65 -27.35 9.16
N ALA A 96 -2.74 -26.90 10.43
CA ALA A 96 -3.87 -27.22 11.29
C ALA A 96 -5.17 -26.55 10.81
N ILE A 97 -5.12 -25.29 10.37
CA ILE A 97 -6.26 -24.57 9.77
C ILE A 97 -6.72 -25.30 8.49
N ARG A 98 -5.78 -25.68 7.61
CA ARG A 98 -6.06 -26.47 6.40
C ARG A 98 -6.78 -27.77 6.71
N ARG A 99 -6.28 -28.55 7.68
CA ARG A 99 -6.89 -29.83 8.09
C ARG A 99 -8.32 -29.69 8.60
N ARG A 100 -8.67 -28.54 9.17
CA ARG A 100 -10.04 -28.24 9.60
C ARG A 100 -10.92 -27.64 8.50
N ASN A 101 -10.39 -27.46 7.29
CA ASN A 101 -11.05 -26.77 6.18
C ASN A 101 -11.55 -25.37 6.56
N GLU A 102 -10.76 -24.67 7.37
CA GLU A 102 -11.06 -23.31 7.85
C GLU A 102 -10.28 -22.26 7.04
N LYS A 103 -10.71 -21.01 7.13
CA LYS A 103 -9.97 -19.86 6.60
C LYS A 103 -9.12 -19.23 7.70
N VAL A 104 -8.05 -18.53 7.31
CA VAL A 104 -7.32 -17.69 8.24
C VAL A 104 -8.14 -16.43 8.53
N ASN A 105 -8.50 -16.23 9.80
CA ASN A 105 -9.26 -15.06 10.25
C ASN A 105 -8.32 -13.86 10.49
N TRP A 106 -7.82 -13.28 9.40
CA TRP A 106 -6.90 -12.15 9.44
C TRP A 106 -7.52 -10.90 10.09
N VAL A 107 -6.70 -10.15 10.83
CA VAL A 107 -7.08 -8.83 11.32
C VAL A 107 -6.64 -7.78 10.30
N ALA A 108 -7.60 -7.08 9.69
CA ALA A 108 -7.32 -6.08 8.67
C ALA A 108 -6.52 -4.89 9.23
N VAL A 109 -5.41 -4.54 8.57
CA VAL A 109 -4.55 -3.39 8.92
C VAL A 109 -5.07 -2.08 8.34
N TYR A 110 -5.45 -2.12 7.07
CA TYR A 110 -6.10 -1.01 6.38
C TYR A 110 -7.58 -1.34 6.23
N ARG A 111 -8.45 -0.43 6.65
CA ARG A 111 -9.89 -0.50 6.43
C ARG A 111 -10.37 0.88 5.98
N VAL A 112 -11.12 0.89 4.90
CA VAL A 112 -12.00 2.01 4.57
C VAL A 112 -13.37 1.72 5.18
N PRO A 113 -14.12 2.72 5.66
CA PRO A 113 -15.47 2.49 6.15
C PRO A 113 -16.39 1.92 5.08
N ASP A 114 -17.39 1.13 5.45
CA ASP A 114 -18.26 0.41 4.50
C ASP A 114 -19.14 1.32 3.64
N PHE A 115 -19.35 2.58 4.06
CA PHE A 115 -20.02 3.62 3.26
C PHE A 115 -19.09 4.32 2.26
N VAL A 116 -17.85 3.85 2.12
CA VAL A 116 -16.87 4.33 1.15
C VAL A 116 -16.66 3.29 0.06
N PHE A 117 -16.97 3.66 -1.17
CA PHE A 117 -16.58 2.92 -2.36
C PHE A 117 -15.10 3.13 -2.65
N PHE A 118 -14.39 2.01 -2.81
CA PHE A 118 -12.99 1.98 -3.18
C PHE A 118 -12.73 0.83 -4.14
N SER A 119 -11.85 1.04 -5.12
CA SER A 119 -11.45 0.00 -6.07
C SER A 119 -9.95 -0.05 -6.24
N HIS A 120 -9.32 -1.17 -5.89
CA HIS A 120 -7.90 -1.39 -6.17
C HIS A 120 -7.65 -1.36 -7.67
N ALA A 121 -8.50 -2.05 -8.46
CA ALA A 121 -8.38 -2.12 -9.92
C ALA A 121 -8.30 -0.73 -10.57
N ASN A 122 -9.20 0.19 -10.20
CA ASN A 122 -9.20 1.55 -10.75
C ASN A 122 -7.92 2.33 -10.42
N HIS A 123 -7.39 2.19 -9.20
CA HIS A 123 -6.18 2.90 -8.79
C HIS A 123 -4.93 2.29 -9.46
N LEU A 124 -4.85 0.96 -9.55
CA LEU A 124 -3.75 0.30 -10.26
C LEU A 124 -3.79 0.61 -11.77
N GLN A 125 -4.98 0.63 -12.39
CA GLN A 125 -5.15 1.02 -13.79
C GLN A 125 -4.74 2.48 -14.04
N ALA A 126 -4.91 3.36 -13.05
CA ALA A 126 -4.44 4.74 -13.09
C ALA A 126 -2.91 4.88 -12.86
N GLY A 127 -2.18 3.78 -12.68
CA GLY A 127 -0.74 3.77 -12.46
C GLY A 127 -0.32 4.13 -11.03
N GLU A 128 -1.20 3.96 -10.05
CA GLU A 128 -0.81 4.08 -8.64
C GLU A 128 -0.04 2.85 -8.17
N GLU A 129 1.00 3.08 -7.39
CA GLU A 129 1.85 2.04 -6.83
C GLU A 129 1.34 1.58 -5.45
N CYS A 130 1.47 0.28 -5.15
CA CYS A 130 1.05 -0.31 -3.88
C CYS A 130 1.64 0.44 -2.66
N VAL A 131 2.91 0.85 -2.78
CA VAL A 131 3.66 1.50 -1.71
C VAL A 131 3.18 2.91 -1.39
N THR A 132 2.47 3.57 -2.32
CA THR A 132 1.88 4.90 -2.10
C THR A 132 0.86 4.87 -0.97
N CYS A 133 0.05 3.81 -0.90
CA CYS A 133 -1.01 3.68 0.10
C CYS A 133 -0.65 2.73 1.25
N HIS A 134 0.23 1.76 1.03
CA HIS A 134 0.55 0.74 2.05
C HIS A 134 1.93 0.91 2.70
N GLY A 135 2.78 1.81 2.18
CA GLY A 135 4.19 1.92 2.60
C GLY A 135 5.04 0.75 2.07
N PRO A 136 6.31 0.61 2.51
CA PRO A 136 7.19 -0.42 1.97
C PRO A 136 6.93 -1.82 2.55
N VAL A 137 5.71 -2.35 2.34
CA VAL A 137 5.22 -3.64 2.87
C VAL A 137 6.19 -4.79 2.65
N ALA A 138 6.86 -4.84 1.50
CA ALA A 138 7.88 -5.82 1.16
C ALA A 138 9.06 -5.88 2.15
N GLN A 139 9.25 -4.88 3.02
CA GLN A 139 10.31 -4.84 4.01
C GLN A 139 9.83 -5.23 5.42
N ARG A 140 8.54 -5.59 5.58
CA ARG A 140 7.91 -5.76 6.90
C ARG A 140 7.80 -7.21 7.32
N GLU A 141 8.24 -7.46 8.54
CA GLU A 141 8.02 -8.73 9.23
C GLU A 141 6.65 -8.79 9.89
N VAL A 142 6.17 -7.65 10.39
CA VAL A 142 4.82 -7.47 10.92
C VAL A 142 4.26 -6.19 10.32
N LEU A 143 3.01 -6.24 9.88
CA LEU A 143 2.33 -5.07 9.33
C LEU A 143 1.85 -4.13 10.43
N ALA A 144 1.91 -2.84 10.13
CA ALA A 144 1.23 -1.77 10.83
C ALA A 144 0.60 -0.84 9.80
N LYS A 145 -0.36 -0.01 10.21
CA LYS A 145 -0.88 1.05 9.33
C LYS A 145 0.12 2.19 9.35
N GLU A 146 0.88 2.37 8.29
CA GLU A 146 1.95 3.37 8.22
C GLU A 146 1.55 4.63 7.47
N ILE A 147 0.67 4.47 6.49
CA ILE A 147 0.15 5.56 5.66
C ILE A 147 -1.31 5.82 6.03
N SER A 148 -1.70 7.08 6.05
CA SER A 148 -3.09 7.44 6.27
C SER A 148 -3.90 7.15 5.01
N THR A 149 -5.02 6.45 5.18
CA THR A 149 -6.05 6.23 4.15
C THR A 149 -7.38 6.85 4.57
N ASN A 150 -7.33 7.94 5.34
CA ASN A 150 -8.52 8.71 5.69
C ASN A 150 -8.99 9.58 4.52
N MET A 151 -10.20 10.15 4.63
CA MET A 151 -10.78 11.01 3.59
C MET A 151 -9.84 12.13 3.13
N THR A 152 -9.15 12.80 4.06
CA THR A 152 -8.22 13.87 3.70
C THR A 152 -7.02 13.36 2.91
N ALA A 153 -6.50 12.18 3.23
CA ALA A 153 -5.42 11.57 2.48
C ALA A 153 -5.86 11.23 1.05
N CYS A 154 -7.05 10.64 0.89
CA CYS A 154 -7.64 10.37 -0.42
C CYS A 154 -7.80 11.66 -1.24
N MET A 155 -8.45 12.68 -0.66
CA MET A 155 -8.74 13.92 -1.37
C MET A 155 -7.48 14.70 -1.76
N ASN A 156 -6.45 14.70 -0.91
CA ASN A 156 -5.17 15.32 -1.22
C ASN A 156 -4.43 14.59 -2.35
N CYS A 157 -4.45 13.25 -2.33
CA CYS A 157 -3.88 12.45 -3.41
C CYS A 157 -4.60 12.74 -4.73
N HIS A 158 -5.94 12.71 -4.71
CA HIS A 158 -6.77 13.02 -5.87
C HIS A 158 -6.50 14.43 -6.42
N ALA A 159 -6.41 15.44 -5.55
CA ALA A 159 -6.07 16.80 -5.94
C ALA A 159 -4.68 16.90 -6.58
N ALA A 160 -3.68 16.21 -6.04
CA ALA A 160 -2.33 16.15 -6.60
C ALA A 160 -2.30 15.48 -7.98
N ARG A 161 -3.14 14.46 -8.19
CA ARG A 161 -3.31 13.78 -9.49
C ARG A 161 -4.30 14.47 -10.43
N LYS A 162 -4.92 15.58 -10.00
CA LYS A 162 -5.95 16.33 -10.73
C LYS A 162 -7.15 15.45 -11.14
N VAL A 163 -7.52 14.51 -10.27
CA VAL A 163 -8.74 13.69 -10.42
C VAL A 163 -9.83 14.18 -9.48
N SER A 164 -11.06 13.77 -9.76
CA SER A 164 -12.25 14.29 -9.08
C SER A 164 -12.27 13.97 -7.58
N ASN A 165 -12.81 14.91 -6.80
CA ASN A 165 -13.10 14.79 -5.38
C ASN A 165 -14.61 14.89 -5.08
N GLU A 166 -15.45 14.69 -6.11
CA GLU A 166 -16.90 14.70 -5.93
C GLU A 166 -17.34 13.60 -4.97
N CYS A 167 -18.14 13.97 -3.97
CA CYS A 167 -18.44 13.11 -2.83
C CYS A 167 -19.11 11.78 -3.24
N TYR A 168 -19.97 11.80 -4.25
CA TYR A 168 -20.73 10.64 -4.72
C TYR A 168 -19.85 9.58 -5.43
N LEU A 169 -18.64 9.93 -5.85
CA LEU A 169 -17.70 8.97 -6.43
C LEU A 169 -17.12 8.02 -5.38
N CYS A 170 -17.03 8.50 -4.14
CA CYS A 170 -16.46 7.76 -3.02
C CYS A 170 -17.53 7.29 -2.04
N HIS A 171 -18.70 7.92 -2.00
CA HIS A 171 -19.72 7.64 -0.99
C HIS A 171 -21.05 7.29 -1.63
N GLN A 172 -21.74 6.32 -1.04
CA GLN A 172 -23.15 6.09 -1.34
C GLN A 172 -23.98 7.18 -0.66
N LEU A 173 -23.99 8.37 -1.26
CA LEU A 173 -24.87 9.45 -0.87
C LEU A 173 -26.24 9.17 -1.47
N GLY A 174 -26.95 8.21 -0.87
CA GLY A 174 -28.32 7.89 -1.26
C GLY A 174 -29.20 9.13 -1.22
N HIS A 175 -30.04 9.25 -2.24
CA HIS A 175 -31.35 9.90 -2.13
C HIS A 175 -32.28 9.00 -1.33
#